data_AF-A0A377K6E5-F1
#
_entry.id   AF-A0A377K6E5-F1
#
_cell.length_a   1.000
_cell.length_b   1.000
_cell.length_c   1.000
_cell.angle_alpha   90.00
_cell.angle_beta   90.00
_cell.angle_gamma   90.00
#
_symmetry.space_group_name_H-M   'P 1'
#
loop_
_entity.id
_entity.type
_entity.pdbx_description
1 polymer ?
#
loop_
_entity_poly.entity_id
_entity_poly.type
_entity_poly.pdbx_seq_one_letter_code
_entity_poly.pdbx_strand_id
1 'polypeptide(L)'
;MVADLWHAPAPKNGQAVGTNTIGSSEACMLGGMAMKWRWRKRMEAAGKPTNKPNLVCGPVQICWHKFARYWDVELREIPMRPGQLFMDPKRMIEACDENTIGVVPTFGVTYTGNYEFPQPLHDALDKFQADTGIDIDMHIDAASGGFLAPFRRPGYRLGLPPAACEIDQCFRP
;
A
#
# COMPACT_ATOMS: atom_id res chain seq x y z
N MET A 1 18.95 4.28 -7.49
CA MET A 1 18.32 5.58 -7.86
C MET A 1 16.85 5.60 -7.49
N VAL A 2 15.94 4.88 -8.17
CA VAL A 2 14.50 4.94 -7.83
C VAL A 2 14.20 4.51 -6.39
N ALA A 3 14.83 3.42 -5.92
CA ALA A 3 14.69 2.99 -4.53
C ALA A 3 15.16 4.05 -3.51
N ASP A 4 16.24 4.76 -3.84
CA ASP A 4 16.78 5.85 -3.01
C ASP A 4 15.84 7.08 -3.02
N LEU A 5 15.29 7.43 -4.20
CA LEU A 5 14.28 8.48 -4.36
C LEU A 5 13.02 8.22 -3.51
N TRP A 6 12.66 6.96 -3.31
CA TRP A 6 11.51 6.55 -2.50
C TRP A 6 11.89 6.15 -1.06
N HIS A 7 13.09 6.49 -0.61
CA HIS A 7 13.57 6.25 0.76
C HIS A 7 13.49 4.78 1.20
N ALA A 8 13.76 3.85 0.29
CA ALA A 8 13.88 2.44 0.64
C ALA A 8 15.04 2.25 1.65
N PRO A 9 14.92 1.32 2.61
CA PRO A 9 16.01 0.99 3.52
C PRO A 9 17.31 0.64 2.77
N ALA A 10 18.46 1.03 3.35
CA ALA A 10 19.76 0.77 2.75
C ALA A 10 19.97 -0.74 2.50
N PRO A 11 20.28 -1.17 1.26
CA PRO A 11 20.39 -2.57 0.92
C PRO A 11 21.66 -3.19 1.50
N LYS A 12 21.54 -4.35 2.15
CA LYS A 12 22.67 -5.07 2.80
C LYS A 12 23.82 -5.42 1.85
N ASN A 13 23.51 -5.71 0.60
CA ASN A 13 24.47 -6.10 -0.44
C ASN A 13 24.79 -4.95 -1.43
N GLY A 14 24.38 -3.71 -1.10
CA GLY A 14 24.56 -2.55 -1.96
C GLY A 14 23.60 -2.45 -3.15
N GLN A 15 22.71 -3.43 -3.36
CA GLN A 15 21.76 -3.46 -4.47
C GLN A 15 20.32 -3.48 -3.98
N ALA A 16 19.54 -2.45 -4.32
CA ALA A 16 18.12 -2.41 -4.00
C ALA A 16 17.34 -3.48 -4.78
N VAL A 17 16.30 -4.03 -4.14
CA VAL A 17 15.37 -4.99 -4.75
C VAL A 17 14.32 -4.26 -5.58
N GLY A 18 14.25 -4.58 -6.86
CA GLY A 18 13.29 -4.01 -7.81
C GLY A 18 13.65 -4.38 -9.24
N THR A 19 12.76 -4.07 -10.18
CA THR A 19 13.00 -4.31 -11.61
C THR A 19 12.34 -3.22 -12.45
N ASN A 20 12.83 -3.06 -13.69
CA ASN A 20 12.09 -2.36 -14.72
C ASN A 20 10.94 -3.24 -15.25
N THR A 21 9.89 -2.58 -15.73
CA THR A 21 8.70 -3.18 -16.35
C THR A 21 8.28 -2.31 -17.54
N ILE A 22 7.44 -2.83 -18.43
CA ILE A 22 6.86 -2.07 -19.55
C ILE A 22 6.04 -0.87 -19.07
N GLY A 23 5.37 -1.00 -17.92
CA GLY A 23 4.65 0.10 -17.27
C GLY A 23 3.98 -0.35 -15.99
N SER A 24 3.30 0.59 -15.31
CA SER A 24 2.71 0.33 -13.98
C SER A 24 1.73 -0.83 -13.95
N SER A 25 1.07 -1.17 -15.06
CA SER A 25 0.20 -2.37 -15.10
C SER A 25 0.95 -3.66 -14.76
N GLU A 26 2.13 -3.86 -15.34
CA GLU A 26 2.97 -5.03 -15.07
C GLU A 26 3.55 -4.96 -13.65
N ALA A 27 4.04 -3.79 -13.23
CA ALA A 27 4.57 -3.58 -11.88
C ALA A 27 3.51 -3.85 -10.78
N CYS A 28 2.27 -3.40 -10.99
CA CYS A 28 1.15 -3.64 -10.06
C CYS A 28 0.82 -5.13 -9.97
N MET A 29 0.83 -5.87 -11.10
CA MET A 29 0.61 -7.32 -11.08
C MET A 29 1.71 -8.05 -10.32
N LEU A 30 2.98 -7.68 -10.51
CA LEU A 30 4.10 -8.24 -9.74
C LEU A 30 3.97 -7.92 -8.24
N GLY A 31 3.62 -6.68 -7.90
CA GLY A 31 3.36 -6.26 -6.52
C GLY A 31 2.20 -7.03 -5.88
N GLY A 32 1.09 -7.18 -6.59
CA GLY A 32 -0.08 -7.94 -6.18
C GLY A 32 0.21 -9.43 -5.97
N MET A 33 0.96 -10.06 -6.86
CA MET A 33 1.42 -11.45 -6.68
C MET A 33 2.30 -11.60 -5.45
N ALA A 34 3.22 -10.66 -5.22
CA ALA A 34 4.06 -10.67 -4.02
C ALA A 34 3.23 -10.53 -2.73
N MET A 35 2.23 -9.64 -2.71
CA MET A 35 1.27 -9.51 -1.60
C MET A 35 0.52 -10.83 -1.36
N LYS A 36 -0.07 -11.41 -2.41
CA LYS A 36 -0.81 -12.68 -2.33
C LYS A 36 0.06 -13.82 -1.77
N TRP A 37 1.33 -13.90 -2.19
CA TRP A 37 2.26 -14.93 -1.69
C TRP A 37 2.68 -14.72 -0.23
N ARG A 38 2.93 -13.47 0.20
CA ARG A 38 3.23 -13.18 1.62
C ARG A 38 2.04 -13.52 2.52
N TRP A 39 0.85 -13.08 2.12
CA TRP A 39 -0.40 -13.42 2.82
C TRP A 39 -0.60 -14.93 2.92
N ARG A 40 -0.46 -15.66 1.80
CA ARG A 40 -0.65 -17.12 1.77
C ARG A 40 0.27 -17.82 2.77
N LYS A 41 1.56 -17.48 2.78
CA LYS A 41 2.53 -18.05 3.73
C LYS A 41 2.16 -17.75 5.19
N ARG A 42 1.69 -16.53 5.48
CA ARG A 42 1.23 -16.14 6.82
C ARG A 42 0.02 -16.96 7.26
N MET A 43 -0.96 -17.14 6.38
CA MET A 43 -2.17 -17.92 6.66
C MET A 43 -1.87 -19.41 6.82
N GLU A 44 -1.01 -19.99 5.97
CA GLU A 44 -0.55 -21.37 6.07
C GLU A 44 0.20 -21.62 7.39
N ALA A 45 1.12 -20.73 7.77
CA ALA A 45 1.82 -20.81 9.05
C ALA A 45 0.89 -20.71 10.26
N ALA A 46 -0.24 -20.01 10.12
CA ALA A 46 -1.29 -19.92 11.13
C ALA A 46 -2.35 -21.05 11.04
N GLY A 47 -2.19 -22.02 10.12
CA GLY A 47 -3.15 -23.11 9.92
C GLY A 47 -4.51 -22.68 9.37
N LYS A 48 -4.58 -21.52 8.70
CA LYS A 48 -5.83 -20.94 8.17
C LYS A 48 -6.01 -21.22 6.66
N PRO A 49 -7.26 -21.27 6.15
CA PRO A 49 -7.53 -21.42 4.72
C PRO A 49 -6.96 -20.26 3.88
N THR A 50 -6.59 -20.55 2.63
CA THR A 50 -6.00 -19.57 1.70
C THR A 50 -6.77 -19.41 0.38
N ASN A 51 -8.04 -19.81 0.37
CA ASN A 51 -8.89 -19.89 -0.82
C ASN A 51 -9.75 -18.64 -1.08
N LYS A 52 -9.78 -17.65 -0.17
CA LYS A 52 -10.61 -16.45 -0.31
C LYS A 52 -9.84 -15.12 -0.11
N PRO A 53 -8.72 -14.88 -0.82
CA PRO A 53 -7.99 -13.62 -0.68
C PRO A 53 -8.82 -12.42 -1.16
N ASN A 54 -8.72 -11.30 -0.46
CA ASN A 54 -9.27 -10.00 -0.90
C ASN A 54 -8.20 -8.90 -0.92
N LEU A 55 -8.46 -7.81 -1.67
CA LEU A 55 -7.59 -6.63 -1.80
C LEU A 55 -8.46 -5.38 -1.57
N VAL A 56 -8.08 -4.54 -0.60
CA VAL A 56 -8.80 -3.30 -0.27
C VAL A 56 -8.13 -2.10 -0.97
N CYS A 57 -8.91 -1.28 -1.65
CA CYS A 57 -8.40 -0.13 -2.40
C CYS A 57 -9.42 1.00 -2.57
N GLY A 58 -8.96 2.17 -3.02
CA GLY A 58 -9.83 3.28 -3.45
C GLY A 58 -10.21 3.23 -4.92
N PRO A 59 -10.50 4.38 -5.58
CA PRO A 59 -10.81 4.47 -7.00
C PRO A 59 -9.57 4.21 -7.87
N VAL A 60 -9.22 2.94 -7.96
CA VAL A 60 -8.01 2.41 -8.61
C VAL A 60 -8.11 2.46 -10.13
N GLN A 61 -6.95 2.36 -10.78
CA GLN A 61 -6.87 2.16 -12.23
C GLN A 61 -7.29 0.72 -12.60
N ILE A 62 -7.75 0.51 -13.84
CA ILE A 62 -8.27 -0.78 -14.34
C ILE A 62 -7.29 -1.97 -14.19
N CYS A 63 -5.99 -1.74 -14.04
CA CYS A 63 -4.98 -2.78 -13.83
C CYS A 63 -5.25 -3.59 -12.54
N TRP A 64 -5.80 -2.98 -11.50
CA TRP A 64 -6.15 -3.66 -10.25
C TRP A 64 -7.39 -4.54 -10.39
N HIS A 65 -8.37 -4.12 -11.20
CA HIS A 65 -9.49 -4.98 -11.59
C HIS A 65 -9.02 -6.19 -12.40
N LYS A 66 -8.06 -5.97 -13.32
CA LYS A 66 -7.43 -7.07 -14.09
C LYS A 66 -6.68 -8.02 -13.16
N PHE A 67 -5.88 -7.49 -12.23
CA PHE A 67 -5.17 -8.29 -11.23
C PHE A 67 -6.16 -9.16 -10.42
N ALA A 68 -7.21 -8.54 -9.87
CA ALA A 68 -8.24 -9.24 -9.10
C ALA A 68 -8.88 -10.39 -9.89
N ARG A 69 -9.23 -10.13 -11.16
CA ARG A 69 -9.83 -11.13 -12.04
C ARG A 69 -8.87 -12.25 -12.42
N TYR A 70 -7.63 -11.93 -12.80
CA TYR A 70 -6.68 -12.91 -13.34
C TYR A 70 -6.06 -13.79 -12.26
N TRP A 71 -6.00 -13.30 -11.02
CA TRP A 71 -5.44 -14.04 -9.87
C TRP A 71 -6.49 -14.48 -8.86
N ASP A 72 -7.78 -14.47 -9.17
CA ASP A 72 -8.85 -14.89 -8.25
C ASP A 72 -8.72 -14.24 -6.86
N VAL A 73 -8.72 -12.90 -6.85
CA VAL A 73 -8.71 -12.08 -5.63
C VAL A 73 -9.99 -11.24 -5.62
N GLU A 74 -10.72 -11.26 -4.52
CA GLU A 74 -11.89 -10.39 -4.32
C GLU A 74 -11.42 -8.93 -4.23
N LEU A 75 -11.94 -8.06 -5.10
CA LEU A 75 -11.64 -6.63 -5.05
C LEU A 75 -12.66 -5.92 -4.15
N ARG A 76 -12.18 -5.38 -3.03
CA ARG A 76 -12.96 -4.55 -2.10
C ARG A 76 -12.66 -3.08 -2.35
N GLU A 77 -13.28 -2.56 -3.41
CA GLU A 77 -13.12 -1.17 -3.83
C GLU A 77 -14.02 -0.25 -2.99
N ILE A 78 -13.42 0.72 -2.30
CA ILE A 78 -14.14 1.74 -1.54
C ILE A 78 -14.73 2.76 -2.53
N PRO A 79 -16.07 2.85 -2.66
CA PRO A 79 -16.68 3.65 -3.71
C PRO A 79 -16.48 5.15 -3.46
N MET A 80 -16.28 5.91 -4.54
CA MET A 80 -16.35 7.37 -4.47
C MET A 80 -17.77 7.81 -4.12
N ARG A 81 -17.88 8.90 -3.33
CA ARG A 81 -19.14 9.56 -3.03
C ARG A 81 -18.98 11.08 -3.05
N PRO A 82 -20.05 11.86 -3.27
CA PRO A 82 -19.97 13.32 -3.19
C PRO A 82 -19.27 13.79 -1.91
N GLY A 83 -18.29 14.70 -2.05
CA GLY A 83 -17.45 15.20 -0.95
C GLY A 83 -16.28 14.30 -0.57
N GLN A 84 -16.21 13.06 -1.06
CA GLN A 84 -15.14 12.11 -0.70
C GLN A 84 -14.85 11.15 -1.86
N LEU A 85 -13.97 11.61 -2.76
CA LEU A 85 -13.61 10.92 -4.02
C LEU A 85 -12.33 10.07 -3.87
N PHE A 86 -12.12 9.50 -2.69
CA PHE A 86 -10.95 8.70 -2.31
C PHE A 86 -11.32 7.71 -1.19
N MET A 87 -10.45 6.73 -0.95
CA MET A 87 -10.49 5.80 0.17
C MET A 87 -10.01 6.47 1.45
N ASP A 88 -10.84 6.44 2.48
CA ASP A 88 -10.49 6.96 3.81
C ASP A 88 -10.20 5.85 4.81
N PRO A 89 -9.51 6.18 5.93
CA PRO A 89 -9.12 5.18 6.91
C PRO A 89 -10.29 4.39 7.50
N LYS A 90 -11.44 5.03 7.74
CA LYS A 90 -12.58 4.36 8.37
C LYS A 90 -13.16 3.30 7.44
N ARG A 91 -13.51 3.67 6.21
CA ARG A 91 -14.09 2.72 5.23
C ARG A 91 -13.08 1.66 4.79
N MET A 92 -11.79 2.00 4.74
CA MET A 92 -10.72 1.02 4.50
C MET A 92 -10.72 -0.06 5.58
N ILE A 93 -10.69 0.32 6.86
CA ILE A 93 -10.68 -0.64 7.98
C ILE A 93 -11.97 -1.46 8.04
N GLU A 94 -13.14 -0.85 7.76
CA GLU A 94 -14.42 -1.57 7.67
C GLU A 94 -14.40 -2.69 6.60
N ALA A 95 -13.54 -2.58 5.58
CA ALA A 95 -13.38 -3.56 4.52
C ALA A 95 -12.23 -4.55 4.75
N CYS A 96 -11.39 -4.34 5.77
CA CYS A 96 -10.25 -5.20 6.09
C CYS A 96 -10.66 -6.42 6.94
N ASP A 97 -10.10 -7.59 6.62
CA ASP A 97 -10.19 -8.80 7.43
C ASP A 97 -8.91 -9.65 7.31
N GLU A 98 -8.89 -10.84 7.94
CA GLU A 98 -7.72 -11.73 7.91
C GLU A 98 -7.35 -12.25 6.50
N ASN A 99 -8.30 -12.19 5.56
CA ASN A 99 -8.09 -12.59 4.17
C ASN A 99 -7.62 -11.43 3.29
N THR A 100 -7.53 -10.22 3.82
CA THR A 100 -6.97 -9.06 3.11
C THR A 100 -5.48 -9.27 2.87
N ILE A 101 -5.09 -9.35 1.60
CA ILE A 101 -3.69 -9.56 1.19
C ILE A 101 -2.85 -8.28 1.28
N GLY A 102 -3.52 -7.14 1.30
CA GLY A 102 -2.92 -5.81 1.39
C GLY A 102 -3.92 -4.70 1.12
N VAL A 103 -3.48 -3.46 1.32
CA VAL A 103 -4.18 -2.23 0.95
C VAL A 103 -3.44 -1.52 -0.18
N VAL A 104 -4.17 -0.97 -1.16
CA VAL A 104 -3.59 -0.20 -2.27
C VAL A 104 -4.13 1.23 -2.31
N PRO A 105 -3.40 2.21 -1.73
CA PRO A 105 -3.66 3.61 -2.00
C PRO A 105 -3.14 4.00 -3.38
N THR A 106 -3.93 4.80 -4.08
CA THR A 106 -3.53 5.40 -5.36
C THR A 106 -2.93 6.78 -5.12
N PHE A 107 -1.60 6.86 -5.18
CA PHE A 107 -0.87 8.10 -4.99
C PHE A 107 -0.85 8.91 -6.29
N GLY A 108 -2.04 9.39 -6.66
CA GLY A 108 -2.33 10.16 -7.87
C GLY A 108 -3.48 9.52 -8.64
N VAL A 109 -4.69 9.63 -8.09
CA VAL A 109 -5.92 9.03 -8.60
C VAL A 109 -6.17 9.45 -10.05
N THR A 110 -6.33 8.49 -10.95
CA THR A 110 -6.49 8.75 -12.40
C THR A 110 -7.68 9.66 -12.71
N TYR A 111 -8.78 9.50 -11.96
CA TYR A 111 -10.03 10.24 -12.19
C TYR A 111 -9.99 11.70 -11.75
N THR A 112 -9.20 12.03 -10.72
CA THR A 112 -9.28 13.34 -10.05
C THR A 112 -7.93 14.07 -9.91
N GLY A 113 -6.81 13.37 -10.11
CA GLY A 113 -5.46 13.88 -9.89
C GLY A 113 -5.07 14.05 -8.41
N ASN A 114 -5.99 13.77 -7.47
CA ASN A 114 -5.71 13.89 -6.04
C ASN A 114 -4.83 12.73 -5.54
N TYR A 115 -4.07 12.99 -4.48
CA TYR A 115 -3.34 11.95 -3.77
C TYR A 115 -4.22 11.28 -2.73
N GLU A 116 -4.24 9.94 -2.70
CA GLU A 116 -4.57 9.21 -1.49
C GLU A 116 -3.33 9.17 -0.62
N PHE A 117 -3.30 9.98 0.44
CA PHE A 117 -2.15 10.04 1.34
C PHE A 117 -2.04 8.71 2.11
N PRO A 118 -0.95 7.94 2.01
CA PRO A 118 -0.82 6.67 2.72
C PRO A 118 -0.70 6.83 4.23
N GLN A 119 -0.26 7.98 4.74
CA GLN A 119 0.01 8.11 6.17
C GLN A 119 -1.21 7.86 7.07
N PRO A 120 -2.36 8.53 6.87
CA PRO A 120 -3.54 8.28 7.72
C PRO A 120 -4.09 6.85 7.56
N LEU A 121 -3.82 6.20 6.42
CA LEU A 121 -4.18 4.80 6.17
C LEU A 121 -3.24 3.87 6.96
N HIS A 122 -1.94 4.14 6.93
CA HIS A 122 -0.94 3.41 7.72
C HIS A 122 -1.24 3.49 9.21
N ASP A 123 -1.49 4.69 9.75
CA ASP A 123 -1.81 4.88 11.18
C ASP A 123 -3.05 4.06 11.59
N ALA A 124 -4.02 3.92 10.69
CA ALA A 124 -5.20 3.10 10.93
C ALA A 124 -4.91 1.59 10.85
N LEU A 125 -3.99 1.16 9.99
CA LEU A 125 -3.53 -0.24 9.92
C LEU A 125 -2.72 -0.62 11.17
N ASP A 126 -1.84 0.27 11.67
CA ASP A 126 -1.13 0.06 12.94
C ASP A 126 -2.11 -0.13 14.09
N LYS A 127 -3.12 0.74 14.18
CA LYS A 127 -4.19 0.60 15.17
C LYS A 127 -4.98 -0.70 14.98
N PHE A 128 -5.32 -1.06 13.75
CA PHE A 128 -6.05 -2.28 13.45
C PHE A 128 -5.29 -3.54 13.86
N GLN A 129 -3.97 -3.57 13.62
CA GLN A 129 -3.10 -4.64 14.08
C GLN A 129 -3.03 -4.69 15.62
N ALA A 130 -2.91 -3.54 16.29
CA ALA A 130 -2.90 -3.48 17.75
C ALA A 130 -4.22 -3.99 18.37
N ASP A 131 -5.35 -3.69 17.74
CA ASP A 131 -6.69 -4.06 18.23
C ASP A 131 -7.06 -5.52 17.90
N THR A 132 -6.59 -6.08 16.78
CA THR A 132 -7.07 -7.37 16.24
C THR A 132 -5.98 -8.45 16.09
N GLY A 133 -4.71 -8.07 16.10
CA GLY A 133 -3.57 -8.92 15.74
C GLY A 133 -3.42 -9.18 14.24
N ILE A 134 -4.27 -8.59 13.38
CA ILE A 134 -4.21 -8.77 11.92
C ILE A 134 -3.21 -7.78 11.33
N ASP A 135 -2.15 -8.31 10.74
CA ASP A 135 -1.08 -7.54 10.08
C ASP A 135 -1.36 -7.41 8.57
N ILE A 136 -1.43 -6.19 8.03
CA ILE A 136 -1.78 -5.92 6.62
C ILE A 136 -0.78 -4.92 6.02
N ASP A 137 -0.07 -5.36 4.99
CA ASP A 137 0.88 -4.52 4.23
C ASP A 137 0.17 -3.56 3.27
N MET A 138 0.91 -2.55 2.80
CA MET A 138 0.47 -1.65 1.73
C MET A 138 1.32 -1.80 0.46
N HIS A 139 0.69 -1.60 -0.70
CA HIS A 139 1.38 -1.31 -1.97
C HIS A 139 0.91 0.05 -2.48
N ILE A 140 1.83 0.99 -2.66
CA ILE A 140 1.48 2.34 -3.12
C ILE A 140 1.50 2.36 -4.65
N ASP A 141 0.33 2.50 -5.28
CA ASP A 141 0.26 2.75 -6.73
C ASP A 141 0.61 4.22 -6.98
N ALA A 142 1.90 4.45 -7.23
CA ALA A 142 2.47 5.77 -7.46
C ALA A 142 2.75 6.03 -8.94
N ALA A 143 1.94 5.47 -9.86
CA ALA A 143 2.14 5.56 -11.31
C ALA A 143 2.38 7.00 -11.81
N SER A 144 1.72 7.99 -11.20
CA SER A 144 1.95 9.41 -11.46
C SER A 144 2.73 10.08 -10.32
N GLY A 145 2.23 10.01 -9.08
CA GLY A 145 2.79 10.74 -7.93
C GLY A 145 4.22 10.35 -7.56
N GLY A 146 4.68 9.14 -7.93
CA GLY A 146 5.99 8.61 -7.59
C GLY A 146 7.17 9.39 -8.19
N PHE A 147 6.94 10.16 -9.25
CA PHE A 147 7.93 11.06 -9.85
C PHE A 147 7.51 12.54 -9.82
N LEU A 148 6.51 12.89 -8.99
CA LEU A 148 6.09 14.28 -8.76
C LEU A 148 6.35 14.71 -7.32
N ALA A 149 5.84 13.97 -6.34
CA ALA A 149 5.93 14.35 -4.94
C ALA A 149 7.38 14.48 -4.44
N PRO A 150 8.33 13.57 -4.77
CA PRO A 150 9.70 13.69 -4.29
C PRO A 150 10.40 15.00 -4.66
N PHE A 151 10.01 15.61 -5.80
CA PHE A 151 10.64 16.84 -6.30
C PHE A 151 9.86 18.11 -5.92
N ARG A 152 8.52 18.01 -5.87
CA ARG A 152 7.65 19.17 -5.60
C ARG A 152 7.29 19.32 -4.13
N ARG A 153 7.49 18.28 -3.33
CA ARG A 153 7.23 18.22 -1.88
C ARG A 153 8.32 17.39 -1.18
N PRO A 154 9.58 17.89 -1.12
CA PRO A 154 10.75 17.12 -0.69
C PRO A 154 10.76 16.63 0.77
N GLY A 155 9.71 16.87 1.57
CA GLY A 155 9.53 16.28 2.90
C GLY A 155 8.46 15.18 2.97
N TYR A 156 7.74 14.92 1.88
CA TYR A 156 6.70 13.90 1.85
C TYR A 156 7.32 12.52 1.56
N ARG A 157 7.29 11.62 2.54
CA ARG A 157 7.82 10.26 2.41
C ARG A 157 6.72 9.32 1.91
N LEU A 158 6.97 8.67 0.78
CA LEU A 158 6.07 7.65 0.24
C LEU A 158 6.16 6.41 1.14
N GLY A 159 5.09 6.11 1.91
CA GLY A 159 5.02 4.88 2.71
C GLY A 159 5.79 4.91 4.03
N LEU A 160 6.07 6.08 4.62
CA LEU A 160 6.59 6.20 5.98
C LEU A 160 5.94 7.38 6.72
N PRO A 161 5.75 7.28 8.05
CA PRO A 161 5.42 8.41 8.91
C PRO A 161 6.27 9.65 8.61
N PRO A 162 5.66 10.86 8.53
CA PRO A 162 6.40 12.13 8.55
C PRO A 162 7.19 12.38 9.84
N ALA A 163 7.21 11.46 10.81
CA ALA A 163 7.88 11.61 12.10
C ALA A 163 9.22 10.85 12.12
N ALA A 164 10.20 11.35 11.37
CA ALA A 164 11.62 11.13 11.67
C ALA A 164 12.44 12.37 11.30
N CYS A 165 11.83 13.55 11.44
CA CYS A 165 12.50 14.83 11.47
C CYS A 165 12.23 15.38 12.88
N GLU A 166 13.23 15.29 13.75
CA GLU A 166 13.35 15.95 15.05
C GLU A 166 12.26 15.67 16.11
N ILE A 167 12.49 14.64 16.93
CA ILE A 167 12.29 14.79 18.39
C ILE A 167 13.55 14.25 19.06
N ASP A 168 14.45 15.20 19.31
CA ASP A 168 15.41 15.16 20.39
C ASP A 168 14.61 15.10 21.70
N GLN A 169 14.43 13.92 22.29
CA GLN A 169 14.20 13.71 23.73
C GLN A 169 14.02 12.23 24.08
N CYS A 170 14.69 11.86 25.18
CA CYS A 170 14.52 10.64 25.97
C CYS A 170 15.24 9.38 25.50
N PHE A 171 16.58 9.41 25.51
CA PHE A 171 17.35 8.41 26.25
C PHE A 171 18.65 9.04 26.80
N ARG A 172 18.63 9.41 28.09
CA ARG A 172 19.75 9.18 29.02
C ARG A 172 19.28 8.05 29.96
N PRO A 173 20.17 7.25 30.58
CA PRO A 173 21.62 7.16 30.41
C PRO A 173 22.06 6.10 29.38
#